data_AF-A0A6P1ZID4-F1
#
_entry.id   AF-A0A6P1ZID4-F1
#
_cell.length_a   1.000
_cell.length_b   1.000
_cell.length_c   1.000
_cell.angle_alpha   90.00
_cell.angle_beta   90.00
_cell.angle_gamma   90.00
#
_symmetry.space_group_name_H-M   'P 1'
#
loop_
_entity.id
_entity.type
_entity.pdbx_description
1 polymer ?
#
loop_
_entity_poly.entity_id
_entity_poly.type
_entity_poly.pdbx_seq_one_letter_code
_entity_poly.pdbx_strand_id
1 'polypeptide(L)'
;MASRRMVFMTPIERNASIDVVKRDLDYAVYGDGAVLVTPGGAPVASPKLRLLEHIVRDLTVAEPGSLTALDVFACEHDVVEGEPAAAEERFVSALQTDPVAARRFPELGAQCAPVDIALENVDPDMPPLFFLYGGLSEALGKATSYLMEHGDQTALSDFAMFSALLLQTFRDMAPYRRAGILVLAERHQAGGLLPFLLLAGRLGPSEYANAIMNIEWFRHDAASASQRFRALRDEARVVVEYVDVCMAVSGGEALGPRAPEIIARGESHHVEFKSTLRLNLHTQKNDPSITHASLKTIAAFLNSSGGTLLVGVRDDGSIEGIETDGFPNDDRFGLHLWQSMESSLGGCACPFVASRFERLNGRTICCVTCSESPRPVFLEAKKGGQEFWVRVGASSRQLGVREVLEYTRLRFKE
;
A
#
# COMPACT_ATOMS: atom_id res chain seq x y z
N MET A 1 -15.87 22.82 19.18
CA MET A 1 -15.79 21.95 20.36
C MET A 1 -14.44 21.27 20.32
N ALA A 2 -13.76 21.07 21.45
CA ALA A 2 -12.48 20.36 21.45
C ALA A 2 -12.71 18.92 20.98
N SER A 3 -12.23 18.58 19.78
CA SER A 3 -12.30 17.22 19.25
C SER A 3 -11.62 16.28 20.25
N ARG A 4 -12.39 15.33 20.81
CA ARG A 4 -11.82 14.31 21.70
C ARG A 4 -10.85 13.46 20.87
N ARG A 5 -9.57 13.44 21.26
CA ARG A 5 -8.58 12.51 20.70
C ARG A 5 -9.10 11.07 20.81
N MET A 6 -8.92 10.30 19.75
CA MET A 6 -9.24 8.88 19.73
C MET A 6 -8.36 8.16 20.74
N VAL A 7 -9.00 7.26 21.48
CA VAL A 7 -8.34 6.47 22.52
C VAL A 7 -7.88 5.19 21.86
N PHE A 8 -6.57 5.02 21.74
CA PHE A 8 -5.95 3.75 21.34
C PHE A 8 -5.99 2.77 22.51
N MET A 9 -6.15 1.48 22.25
CA MET A 9 -6.15 0.51 23.33
C MET A 9 -4.77 0.42 23.98
N THR A 10 -4.74 0.36 25.32
CA THR A 10 -3.54 -0.02 26.05
C THR A 10 -3.16 -1.46 25.68
N PRO A 11 -1.85 -1.78 25.56
CA PRO A 11 -1.41 -3.13 25.23
C PRO A 11 -2.01 -4.14 26.21
N ILE A 12 -2.60 -5.21 25.69
CA ILE A 12 -2.93 -6.37 26.51
C ILE A 12 -1.59 -6.93 27.04
N GLU A 13 -1.51 -7.24 28.33
CA GLU A 13 -0.27 -7.77 28.92
C GLU A 13 0.13 -9.05 28.17
N ARG A 14 1.43 -9.19 27.83
CA ARG A 14 1.95 -10.32 27.03
C ARG A 14 1.67 -11.72 27.60
N ASN A 15 1.21 -11.81 28.85
CA ASN A 15 0.85 -13.05 29.53
C ASN A 15 -0.66 -13.33 29.61
N ALA A 16 -1.51 -12.44 29.07
CA ALA A 16 -2.94 -12.64 29.04
C ALA A 16 -3.30 -13.79 28.10
N SER A 17 -4.21 -14.67 28.54
CA SER A 17 -4.75 -15.71 27.66
C SER A 17 -5.75 -15.07 26.69
N ILE A 18 -5.38 -14.97 25.41
CA ILE A 18 -6.24 -14.43 24.35
C ILE A 18 -6.68 -15.57 23.43
N ASP A 19 -7.98 -15.71 23.20
CA ASP A 19 -8.53 -16.73 22.30
C ASP A 19 -9.78 -16.23 21.56
N VAL A 20 -10.10 -16.84 20.42
CA VAL A 20 -11.31 -16.57 19.66
C VAL A 20 -12.35 -17.65 19.96
N VAL A 21 -13.43 -17.28 20.63
CA VAL A 21 -14.47 -18.20 21.07
C VAL A 21 -15.74 -18.00 20.23
N LYS A 22 -16.30 -19.09 19.72
CA LYS A 22 -17.59 -19.08 19.02
C LYS A 22 -18.73 -18.80 20.00
N ARG A 23 -19.61 -17.85 19.67
CA ARG A 23 -20.78 -17.46 20.46
C ARG A 23 -22.00 -17.32 19.55
N ASP A 24 -22.98 -18.21 19.72
CA ASP A 24 -24.22 -18.24 18.93
C ASP A 24 -23.96 -18.26 17.39
N LEU A 25 -24.16 -17.14 16.70
CA LEU A 25 -23.95 -16.95 15.25
C LEU A 25 -22.61 -16.29 14.89
N ASP A 26 -21.87 -15.77 15.88
CA ASP A 26 -20.64 -14.99 15.69
C ASP A 26 -19.45 -15.60 16.45
N TYR A 27 -18.30 -14.96 16.33
CA TYR A 27 -17.10 -15.23 17.12
C TYR A 27 -16.76 -13.98 17.94
N ALA A 28 -16.12 -14.15 19.10
CA ALA A 28 -15.66 -13.05 19.93
C ALA A 28 -14.25 -13.32 20.46
N VAL A 29 -13.45 -12.26 20.59
CA VAL A 29 -12.13 -12.33 21.21
C VAL A 29 -12.30 -12.27 22.73
N TYR A 30 -11.73 -13.24 23.42
CA TYR A 30 -11.66 -13.28 24.88
C TYR A 30 -10.24 -12.95 25.34
N GLY A 31 -10.14 -12.18 26.42
CA GLY A 31 -8.91 -11.94 27.17
C GLY A 31 -9.17 -12.22 28.65
N ASP A 32 -8.37 -13.08 29.27
CA ASP A 32 -8.44 -13.41 30.71
C ASP A 32 -9.85 -13.79 31.20
N GLY A 33 -10.57 -14.57 30.38
CA GLY A 33 -11.89 -15.11 30.71
C GLY A 33 -13.07 -14.18 30.45
N ALA A 34 -12.84 -12.96 29.93
CA ALA A 34 -13.90 -12.02 29.57
C ALA A 34 -13.83 -11.65 28.07
N VAL A 35 -14.96 -11.24 27.49
CA VAL A 35 -15.01 -10.70 26.13
C VAL A 35 -14.23 -9.40 26.10
N LEU A 36 -13.29 -9.28 25.18
CA LEU A 36 -12.55 -8.05 24.93
C LEU A 36 -13.52 -7.00 24.39
N VAL A 37 -13.40 -5.77 24.87
CA VAL A 37 -14.24 -4.63 24.46
C VAL A 37 -13.38 -3.51 23.93
N THR A 38 -13.89 -2.79 22.93
CA THR A 38 -13.31 -1.55 22.42
C THR A 38 -13.38 -0.45 23.50
N PRO A 39 -12.63 0.65 23.37
CA PRO A 39 -12.73 1.79 24.27
C PRO A 39 -14.14 2.40 24.37
N GLY A 40 -14.93 2.34 23.29
CA GLY A 40 -16.34 2.73 23.25
C GLY A 40 -17.30 1.69 23.85
N GLY A 41 -16.80 0.53 24.26
CA GLY A 41 -17.57 -0.53 24.92
C GLY A 41 -18.20 -1.55 23.97
N ALA A 42 -17.92 -1.48 22.66
CA ALA A 42 -18.36 -2.49 21.72
C ALA A 42 -17.60 -3.81 21.95
N PRO A 43 -18.28 -4.98 21.92
CA PRO A 43 -17.57 -6.25 22.01
C PRO A 43 -16.70 -6.47 20.76
N VAL A 44 -15.49 -6.99 20.95
CA VAL A 44 -14.62 -7.40 19.84
C VAL A 44 -15.15 -8.73 19.29
N ALA A 45 -16.21 -8.63 18.51
CA ALA A 45 -16.96 -9.75 17.96
C ALA A 45 -17.26 -9.55 16.48
N SER A 46 -17.28 -10.64 15.73
CA SER A 46 -17.59 -10.63 14.31
C SER A 46 -18.01 -12.02 13.83
N PRO A 47 -18.94 -12.14 12.86
CA PRO A 47 -19.16 -13.40 12.14
C PRO A 47 -17.93 -13.86 11.35
N LYS A 48 -16.97 -12.95 11.14
CA LYS A 48 -15.78 -13.12 10.29
C LYS A 48 -14.63 -13.70 11.10
N LEU A 49 -14.55 -15.02 11.25
CA LEU A 49 -13.49 -15.69 12.03
C LEU A 49 -12.06 -15.23 11.63
N ARG A 50 -11.76 -15.16 10.33
CA ARG A 50 -10.44 -14.74 9.83
C ARG A 50 -10.03 -13.32 10.27
N LEU A 51 -11.01 -12.43 10.45
CA LEU A 51 -10.77 -11.08 10.95
C LEU A 51 -10.32 -11.13 12.41
N LEU A 52 -11.02 -11.91 13.24
CA LEU A 52 -10.67 -12.04 14.66
C LEU A 52 -9.34 -12.78 14.87
N GLU A 53 -9.07 -13.82 14.07
CA GLU A 53 -7.76 -14.49 14.08
C GLU A 53 -6.63 -13.54 13.69
N HIS A 54 -6.86 -12.67 12.69
CA HIS A 54 -5.91 -11.63 12.31
C HIS A 54 -5.66 -10.64 13.45
N ILE A 55 -6.71 -10.15 14.11
CA ILE A 55 -6.62 -9.26 15.26
C ILE A 55 -5.81 -9.92 16.40
N VAL A 56 -6.14 -11.15 16.77
CA VAL A 56 -5.41 -11.87 17.84
C VAL A 56 -3.94 -12.06 17.47
N ARG A 57 -3.66 -12.49 16.24
CA ARG A 57 -2.28 -12.66 15.76
C ARG A 57 -1.50 -11.35 15.86
N ASP A 58 -2.09 -10.25 15.41
CA ASP A 58 -1.45 -8.94 15.44
C ASP A 58 -1.16 -8.48 16.88
N LEU A 59 -2.14 -8.62 17.78
CA LEU A 59 -1.99 -8.32 19.21
C LEU A 59 -0.87 -9.13 19.89
N THR A 60 -0.71 -10.40 19.51
CA THR A 60 0.33 -11.26 20.13
C THR A 60 1.76 -10.90 19.70
N VAL A 61 1.92 -10.27 18.54
CA VAL A 61 3.23 -9.94 17.96
C VAL A 61 3.59 -8.46 18.15
N ALA A 62 2.59 -7.59 18.34
CA ALA A 62 2.79 -6.15 18.47
C ALA A 62 3.72 -5.75 19.62
N GLU A 63 4.55 -4.73 19.37
CA GLU A 63 5.32 -4.08 20.42
C GLU A 63 4.41 -3.12 21.23
N PRO A 64 4.70 -2.90 22.53
CA PRO A 64 3.92 -1.97 23.34
C PRO A 64 3.85 -0.58 22.69
N GLY A 65 2.63 -0.12 22.48
CA GLY A 65 2.38 1.20 21.89
C GLY A 65 2.41 1.23 20.37
N SER A 66 2.63 0.12 19.66
CA SER A 66 2.41 0.03 18.20
C SER A 66 0.93 0.11 17.85
N LEU A 67 0.60 0.63 16.66
CA LEU A 67 -0.74 0.53 16.09
C LEU A 67 -1.04 -0.93 15.73
N THR A 68 -2.24 -1.38 16.05
CA THR A 68 -2.70 -2.76 15.79
C THR A 68 -3.99 -2.79 14.99
N ALA A 69 -4.32 -3.96 14.44
CA ALA A 69 -5.60 -4.27 13.82
C ALA A 69 -6.79 -4.00 14.77
N LEU A 70 -6.59 -4.16 16.09
CA LEU A 70 -7.62 -3.86 17.09
C LEU A 70 -7.94 -2.37 17.15
N ASP A 71 -6.95 -1.49 16.96
CA ASP A 71 -7.17 -0.04 16.95
C ASP A 71 -8.03 0.37 15.74
N VAL A 72 -7.84 -0.29 14.60
CA VAL A 72 -8.68 -0.07 13.40
C VAL A 72 -10.09 -0.59 13.63
N PHE A 73 -10.23 -1.80 14.18
CA PHE A 73 -11.51 -2.39 14.56
C PHE A 73 -12.28 -1.50 15.54
N ALA A 74 -11.60 -0.97 16.56
CA ALA A 74 -12.21 -0.06 17.53
C ALA A 74 -12.68 1.23 16.88
N CYS A 75 -11.87 1.85 16.02
CA CYS A 75 -12.28 3.06 15.29
C CYS A 75 -13.48 2.80 14.36
N GLU A 76 -13.52 1.64 13.70
CA GLU A 76 -14.65 1.22 12.87
C GLU A 76 -15.96 1.19 13.66
N HIS A 77 -15.98 0.49 14.79
CA HIS A 77 -17.21 0.29 15.56
C HIS A 77 -17.58 1.51 16.40
N ASP A 78 -16.61 2.13 17.08
CA ASP A 78 -16.88 3.20 18.04
C ASP A 78 -17.10 4.56 17.34
N VAL A 79 -16.35 4.82 16.27
CA VAL A 79 -16.34 6.15 15.63
C VAL A 79 -17.10 6.13 14.30
N VAL A 80 -16.74 5.23 13.39
CA VAL A 80 -17.30 5.25 12.03
C VAL A 80 -18.76 4.77 12.02
N GLU A 81 -19.06 3.70 12.74
CA GLU A 81 -20.42 3.15 12.83
C GLU A 81 -21.20 3.76 14.00
N GLY A 82 -20.56 3.95 15.16
CA GLY A 82 -21.18 4.53 16.35
C GLY A 82 -21.51 6.03 16.21
N GLU A 83 -20.63 6.82 15.59
CA GLU A 83 -20.77 8.28 15.47
C GLU A 83 -20.42 8.80 14.05
N PRO A 84 -21.18 8.47 12.99
CA PRO A 84 -20.81 8.79 11.60
C PRO A 84 -20.55 10.28 11.34
N ALA A 85 -21.32 11.17 11.97
CA ALA A 85 -21.12 12.62 11.84
C ALA A 85 -19.79 13.08 12.45
N ALA A 86 -19.36 12.47 13.57
CA ALA A 86 -18.07 12.76 14.18
C ALA A 86 -16.91 12.23 13.31
N ALA A 87 -17.10 11.08 12.67
CA ALA A 87 -16.14 10.53 11.70
C ALA A 87 -15.92 11.50 10.51
N GLU A 88 -17.01 12.05 9.96
CA GLU A 88 -16.95 13.04 8.88
C GLU A 88 -16.28 14.35 9.32
N GLU A 89 -16.63 14.87 10.50
CA GLU A 89 -16.01 16.07 11.06
C GLU A 89 -14.49 15.89 11.26
N ARG A 90 -14.07 14.73 11.78
CA ARG A 90 -12.65 14.39 11.93
C ARG A 90 -11.92 14.34 10.59
N PHE A 91 -12.52 13.72 9.58
CA PHE A 91 -11.92 13.65 8.25
C PHE A 91 -11.76 15.04 7.63
N VAL A 92 -12.81 15.87 7.66
CA VAL A 92 -12.74 17.25 7.15
C VAL A 92 -11.74 18.09 7.93
N SER A 93 -11.71 17.98 9.26
CA SER A 93 -10.73 18.66 10.09
C SER A 93 -9.29 18.26 9.73
N ALA A 94 -9.05 16.98 9.45
CA ALA A 94 -7.73 16.50 9.02
C ALA A 94 -7.33 17.06 7.64
N LEU A 95 -8.29 17.27 6.73
CA LEU A 95 -8.05 17.92 5.43
C LEU A 95 -7.73 19.43 5.56
N GLN A 96 -8.38 20.13 6.50
CA GLN A 96 -8.16 21.56 6.73
C GLN A 96 -6.76 21.87 7.26
N THR A 97 -6.16 20.94 7.99
CA THR A 97 -4.79 21.06 8.51
C THR A 97 -3.78 20.26 7.69
N ASP A 98 -4.14 19.84 6.47
CA ASP A 98 -3.33 18.95 5.65
C ASP A 98 -2.16 19.69 4.98
N PRO A 99 -0.90 19.34 5.29
CA PRO A 99 0.27 20.02 4.73
C PRO A 99 0.41 19.86 3.21
N VAL A 100 -0.10 18.76 2.65
CA VAL A 100 -0.06 18.48 1.20
C VAL A 100 -1.13 19.30 0.49
N ALA A 101 -2.36 19.35 1.02
CA ALA A 101 -3.43 20.18 0.49
C ALA A 101 -3.06 21.68 0.54
N ALA A 102 -2.42 22.13 1.62
CA ALA A 102 -2.00 23.52 1.78
C ALA A 102 -1.01 24.01 0.72
N ARG A 103 -0.28 23.13 0.03
CA ARG A 103 0.57 23.52 -1.10
C ARG A 103 -0.24 23.89 -2.34
N ARG A 104 -1.43 23.31 -2.50
CA ARG A 104 -2.31 23.58 -3.64
C ARG A 104 -3.29 24.72 -3.38
N PHE A 105 -3.73 24.85 -2.13
CA PHE A 105 -4.73 25.82 -1.67
C PHE A 105 -4.11 26.82 -0.70
N PRO A 106 -3.69 28.02 -1.18
CA PRO A 106 -2.99 29.01 -0.36
C PRO A 106 -3.74 29.46 0.90
N GLU A 107 -5.08 29.40 0.88
CA GLU A 107 -5.95 29.72 2.02
C GLU A 107 -5.76 28.83 3.25
N LEU A 108 -5.19 27.63 3.10
CA LEU A 108 -4.85 26.75 4.22
C LEU A 108 -3.45 27.02 4.80
N GLY A 109 -2.60 27.73 4.06
CA GLY A 109 -1.15 27.81 4.31
C GLY A 109 -0.75 28.46 5.64
N ALA A 110 -1.61 29.26 6.26
CA ALA A 110 -1.31 29.93 7.53
C ALA A 110 -1.40 29.00 8.77
N GLN A 111 -2.06 27.84 8.64
CA GLN A 111 -2.32 26.92 9.77
C GLN A 111 -1.55 25.59 9.66
N CYS A 112 -0.81 25.38 8.57
CA CYS A 112 -0.12 24.12 8.28
C CYS A 112 1.38 24.22 8.51
N ALA A 113 2.03 23.11 8.86
CA ALA A 113 3.49 23.05 8.99
C ALA A 113 4.16 23.42 7.66
N PRO A 114 5.26 24.21 7.67
CA PRO A 114 5.96 24.58 6.45
C PRO A 114 6.53 23.33 5.78
N VAL A 115 6.11 23.09 4.55
CA VAL A 115 6.68 22.04 3.68
C VAL A 115 7.70 22.73 2.80
N ASP A 116 8.96 22.74 3.21
CA ASP A 116 10.06 23.28 2.40
C ASP A 116 10.90 22.13 1.86
N ILE A 117 10.82 21.91 0.55
CA ILE A 117 11.66 20.92 -0.15
C ILE A 117 12.65 21.70 -1.00
N ALA A 118 13.52 22.46 -0.33
CA ALA A 118 14.77 22.88 -0.94
C ALA A 118 15.75 21.72 -0.78
N LEU A 119 16.13 21.07 -1.89
CA LEU A 119 17.20 20.06 -1.93
C LEU A 119 18.52 20.59 -1.32
N GLU A 120 18.68 21.92 -1.29
CA GLU A 120 19.81 22.66 -0.76
C GLU A 120 19.91 22.62 0.78
N ASN A 121 18.80 22.35 1.47
CA ASN A 121 18.73 22.32 2.94
C ASN A 121 18.80 20.89 3.51
N VAL A 122 18.91 19.86 2.66
CA VAL A 122 18.96 18.46 3.10
C VAL A 122 20.33 18.17 3.71
N ASP A 123 20.34 17.60 4.92
CA ASP A 123 21.55 17.14 5.59
C ASP A 123 22.25 16.11 4.67
N PRO A 124 23.52 16.33 4.27
CA PRO A 124 24.25 15.42 3.41
C PRO A 124 24.40 14.00 3.98
N ASP A 125 24.23 13.82 5.30
CA ASP A 125 24.27 12.52 5.97
C ASP A 125 22.88 11.83 6.03
N MET A 126 21.79 12.53 5.67
CA MET A 126 20.46 11.93 5.54
C MET A 126 20.39 11.07 4.26
N PRO A 127 19.98 9.79 4.34
CA PRO A 127 20.00 8.90 3.18
C PRO A 127 19.21 9.50 2.00
N PRO A 128 19.85 9.78 0.85
CA PRO A 128 19.19 10.34 -0.34
C PRO A 128 18.03 9.47 -0.83
N LEU A 129 18.03 8.19 -0.44
CA LEU A 129 17.03 7.19 -0.79
C LEU A 129 15.61 7.53 -0.29
N PHE A 130 15.42 8.34 0.77
CA PHE A 130 14.06 8.76 1.18
C PHE A 130 13.42 9.78 0.22
N PHE A 131 14.25 10.49 -0.54
CA PHE A 131 13.82 11.59 -1.41
C PHE A 131 13.76 11.21 -2.90
N LEU A 132 14.59 10.24 -3.33
CA LEU A 132 14.73 9.84 -4.74
C LEU A 132 13.58 8.98 -5.28
N TYR A 133 12.70 8.44 -4.44
CA TYR A 133 11.65 7.48 -4.82
C TYR A 133 10.22 8.02 -4.62
N GLY A 134 10.00 9.30 -4.93
CA GLY A 134 8.64 9.80 -5.15
C GLY A 134 7.83 10.10 -3.88
N GLY A 135 8.40 10.77 -2.87
CA GLY A 135 7.67 11.08 -1.64
C GLY A 135 6.47 12.03 -1.86
N LEU A 136 6.73 13.33 -1.93
CA LEU A 136 5.64 14.32 -1.97
C LEU A 136 5.15 14.66 -3.39
N SER A 137 6.06 14.71 -4.37
CA SER A 137 5.73 15.04 -5.76
C SER A 137 4.83 13.97 -6.40
N GLU A 138 5.10 12.70 -6.13
CA GLU A 138 4.28 11.60 -6.65
C GLU A 138 2.93 11.53 -5.94
N ALA A 139 2.89 11.75 -4.61
CA ALA A 139 1.63 11.86 -3.87
C ALA A 139 0.74 13.00 -4.39
N LEU A 140 1.33 14.17 -4.68
CA LEU A 140 0.62 15.30 -5.30
C LEU A 140 0.14 14.98 -6.72
N GLY A 141 0.97 14.31 -7.52
CA GLY A 141 0.58 13.83 -8.85
C GLY A 141 -0.63 12.88 -8.77
N LYS A 142 -0.57 11.91 -7.86
CA LYS A 142 -1.66 10.95 -7.62
C LYS A 142 -2.93 11.59 -7.08
N ALA A 143 -2.81 12.59 -6.21
CA ALA A 143 -3.94 13.40 -5.75
C ALA A 143 -4.59 14.14 -6.93
N THR A 144 -3.77 14.76 -7.78
CA THR A 144 -4.24 15.50 -8.96
C THR A 144 -4.94 14.57 -9.95
N SER A 145 -4.34 13.41 -10.26
CA SER A 145 -4.97 12.40 -11.13
C SER A 145 -6.28 11.89 -10.55
N TYR A 146 -6.32 11.61 -9.24
CA TYR A 146 -7.55 11.18 -8.57
C TYR A 146 -8.69 12.19 -8.76
N LEU A 147 -8.39 13.49 -8.58
CA LEU A 147 -9.37 14.56 -8.78
C LEU A 147 -9.81 14.67 -10.24
N MET A 148 -8.89 14.57 -11.19
CA MET A 148 -9.24 14.62 -12.62
C MET A 148 -10.17 13.46 -13.04
N GLU A 149 -10.07 12.31 -12.38
CA GLU A 149 -10.94 11.16 -12.64
C GLU A 149 -12.35 11.30 -12.01
N HIS A 150 -12.48 12.03 -10.89
CA HIS A 150 -13.71 12.07 -10.08
C HIS A 150 -14.38 13.46 -10.02
N GLY A 151 -13.77 14.51 -10.56
CA GLY A 151 -14.27 15.88 -10.51
C GLY A 151 -13.82 16.72 -11.71
N ASP A 152 -14.42 17.91 -11.84
CA ASP A 152 -14.05 18.88 -12.89
C ASP A 152 -12.83 19.73 -12.46
N GLN A 153 -12.20 20.43 -13.40
CA GLN A 153 -11.02 21.27 -13.19
C GLN A 153 -11.23 22.34 -12.10
N THR A 154 -12.47 22.75 -11.85
CA THR A 154 -12.82 23.71 -10.80
C THR A 154 -12.50 23.21 -9.39
N ALA A 155 -12.56 21.89 -9.14
CA ALA A 155 -12.21 21.29 -7.85
C ALA A 155 -10.70 21.39 -7.55
N LEU A 156 -9.86 21.62 -8.56
CA LEU A 156 -8.43 21.85 -8.37
C LEU A 156 -8.12 23.29 -7.90
N SER A 157 -9.07 24.21 -8.04
CA SER A 157 -8.90 25.63 -7.70
C SER A 157 -9.62 26.09 -6.43
N ASP A 158 -10.55 25.30 -5.89
CA ASP A 158 -11.37 25.65 -4.73
C ASP A 158 -11.31 24.53 -3.67
N PHE A 159 -10.84 24.85 -2.46
CA PHE A 159 -10.72 23.87 -1.38
C PHE A 159 -12.09 23.37 -0.89
N ALA A 160 -13.14 24.20 -0.91
CA ALA A 160 -14.47 23.77 -0.50
C ALA A 160 -15.01 22.68 -1.45
N MET A 161 -14.83 22.86 -2.76
CA MET A 161 -15.17 21.83 -3.74
C MET A 161 -14.30 20.57 -3.60
N PHE A 162 -12.99 20.76 -3.42
CA PHE A 162 -12.04 19.65 -3.20
C PHE A 162 -12.39 18.81 -1.98
N SER A 163 -12.59 19.45 -0.82
CA SER A 163 -12.93 18.79 0.43
C SER A 163 -14.30 18.12 0.38
N ALA A 164 -15.29 18.73 -0.28
CA ALA A 164 -16.60 18.12 -0.50
C ALA A 164 -16.53 16.85 -1.35
N LEU A 165 -15.71 16.84 -2.41
CA LEU A 165 -15.51 15.66 -3.25
C LEU A 165 -14.84 14.51 -2.50
N LEU A 166 -13.78 14.81 -1.73
CA LEU A 166 -13.11 13.82 -0.90
C LEU A 166 -14.02 13.29 0.20
N LEU A 167 -14.82 14.15 0.83
CA LEU A 167 -15.79 13.77 1.84
C LEU A 167 -16.87 12.86 1.25
N GLN A 168 -17.36 13.15 0.04
CA GLN A 168 -18.32 12.28 -0.63
C GLN A 168 -17.71 10.91 -0.91
N THR A 169 -16.49 10.85 -1.43
CA THR A 169 -15.80 9.56 -1.64
C THR A 169 -15.62 8.84 -0.30
N PHE A 170 -15.18 9.55 0.74
CA PHE A 170 -15.01 8.99 2.07
C PHE A 170 -16.31 8.35 2.55
N ARG A 171 -17.47 8.99 2.38
CA ARG A 171 -18.78 8.43 2.72
C ARG A 171 -19.10 7.14 1.97
N ASP A 172 -18.71 7.08 0.70
CA ASP A 172 -18.97 5.93 -0.18
C ASP A 172 -18.01 4.74 0.10
N MET A 173 -16.94 4.95 0.88
CA MET A 173 -16.04 3.87 1.30
C MET A 173 -16.65 2.99 2.40
N ALA A 174 -16.27 1.72 2.39
CA ALA A 174 -16.65 0.77 3.44
C ALA A 174 -16.16 1.22 4.84
N PRO A 175 -16.87 0.87 5.94
CA PRO A 175 -16.54 1.29 7.31
C PRO A 175 -15.06 1.09 7.70
N TYR A 176 -14.53 -0.13 7.51
CA TYR A 176 -13.12 -0.45 7.76
C TYR A 176 -12.10 0.44 7.02
N ARG A 177 -12.41 0.91 5.80
CA ARG A 177 -11.52 1.84 5.07
C ARG A 177 -11.56 3.23 5.69
N ARG A 178 -12.75 3.73 6.00
CA ARG A 178 -12.93 5.03 6.68
C ARG A 178 -12.20 5.04 8.03
N ALA A 179 -12.31 3.95 8.79
CA ALA A 179 -11.62 3.77 10.07
C ALA A 179 -10.10 3.86 9.91
N GLY A 180 -9.54 3.14 8.92
CA GLY A 180 -8.11 3.20 8.62
C GLY A 180 -7.61 4.61 8.26
N ILE A 181 -8.40 5.40 7.53
CA ILE A 181 -8.05 6.78 7.19
C ILE A 181 -7.94 7.62 8.47
N LEU A 182 -8.96 7.54 9.33
CA LEU A 182 -9.02 8.33 10.57
C LEU A 182 -7.91 7.93 11.54
N VAL A 183 -7.68 6.63 11.71
CA VAL A 183 -6.61 6.08 12.55
C VAL A 183 -5.26 6.63 12.13
N LEU A 184 -4.90 6.53 10.86
CA LEU A 184 -3.61 6.98 10.35
C LEU A 184 -3.47 8.51 10.39
N ALA A 185 -4.54 9.24 10.07
CA ALA A 185 -4.55 10.71 10.12
C ALA A 185 -4.26 11.21 11.54
N GLU A 186 -4.88 10.61 12.55
CA GLU A 186 -4.67 10.98 13.95
C GLU A 186 -3.31 10.51 14.48
N ARG A 187 -2.92 9.27 14.15
CA ARG A 187 -1.67 8.66 14.60
C ARG A 187 -0.46 9.43 14.10
N HIS A 188 -0.45 9.80 12.82
CA HIS A 188 0.72 10.40 12.18
C HIS A 188 0.68 11.92 12.13
N GLN A 189 -0.48 12.55 12.36
CA GLN A 189 -0.65 14.01 12.38
C GLN A 189 -0.11 14.71 11.13
N ALA A 190 -0.20 14.03 9.99
CA ALA A 190 0.30 14.48 8.70
C ALA A 190 -0.83 14.85 7.72
N GLY A 191 -2.03 15.15 8.25
CA GLY A 191 -3.22 15.46 7.47
C GLY A 191 -4.06 14.24 7.07
N GLY A 192 -5.16 14.50 6.38
CA GLY A 192 -6.13 13.49 5.93
C GLY A 192 -5.92 12.96 4.51
N LEU A 193 -5.16 13.67 3.66
CA LEU A 193 -5.02 13.37 2.23
C LEU A 193 -4.16 12.13 1.98
N LEU A 194 -3.02 11.99 2.66
CA LEU A 194 -2.14 10.83 2.48
C LEU A 194 -2.81 9.52 2.93
N PRO A 195 -3.46 9.43 4.11
CA PRO A 195 -4.22 8.24 4.50
C PRO A 195 -5.36 7.93 3.53
N PHE A 196 -6.06 8.96 3.04
CA PHE A 196 -7.11 8.80 2.04
C PHE A 196 -6.56 8.17 0.75
N LEU A 197 -5.45 8.68 0.22
CA LEU A 197 -4.84 8.16 -1.00
C LEU A 197 -4.30 6.72 -0.84
N LEU A 198 -3.77 6.38 0.33
CA LEU A 198 -3.38 5.02 0.69
C LEU A 198 -4.58 4.07 0.57
N LEU A 199 -5.70 4.39 1.22
CA LEU A 199 -6.87 3.51 1.28
C LEU A 199 -7.83 3.63 0.09
N ALA A 200 -7.63 4.64 -0.77
CA ALA A 200 -8.13 4.69 -2.14
C ALA A 200 -7.28 3.84 -3.11
N GLY A 201 -6.17 3.23 -2.65
CA GLY A 201 -5.28 2.39 -3.44
C GLY A 201 -4.46 3.18 -4.46
N ARG A 202 -4.16 4.45 -4.17
CA ARG A 202 -3.29 5.32 -4.97
C ARG A 202 -1.87 5.35 -4.44
N LEU A 203 -1.69 5.16 -3.13
CA LEU A 203 -0.38 5.03 -2.50
C LEU A 203 -0.15 3.61 -1.96
N GLY A 204 1.09 3.16 -1.99
CA GLY A 204 1.57 2.02 -1.19
C GLY A 204 2.07 2.46 0.20
N PRO A 205 2.23 1.53 1.17
CA PRO A 205 2.68 1.85 2.52
C PRO A 205 4.04 2.59 2.58
N SER A 206 5.00 2.20 1.75
CA SER A 206 6.31 2.89 1.71
C SER A 206 6.23 4.27 1.06
N GLU A 207 5.37 4.47 0.05
CA GLU A 207 5.16 5.80 -0.56
C GLU A 207 4.49 6.74 0.43
N TYR A 208 3.51 6.23 1.17
CA TYR A 208 2.86 6.92 2.27
C TYR A 208 3.87 7.34 3.36
N ALA A 209 4.72 6.41 3.81
CA ALA A 209 5.76 6.71 4.81
C ALA A 209 6.78 7.73 4.28
N ASN A 210 7.22 7.61 3.03
CA ASN A 210 8.12 8.59 2.40
C ASN A 210 7.48 9.98 2.31
N ALA A 211 6.20 10.06 1.92
CA ALA A 211 5.48 11.33 1.83
C ALA A 211 5.42 12.04 3.19
N ILE A 212 5.17 11.30 4.27
CA ILE A 212 5.19 11.85 5.63
C ILE A 212 6.59 12.28 6.05
N MET A 213 7.61 11.45 5.79
CA MET A 213 9.00 11.81 6.09
C MET A 213 9.43 13.10 5.37
N ASN A 214 8.90 13.38 4.18
CA ASN A 214 9.15 14.65 3.48
C ASN A 214 8.47 15.85 4.15
N ILE A 215 7.36 15.65 4.87
CA ILE A 215 6.68 16.68 5.65
C ILE A 215 7.45 16.97 6.95
N GLU A 216 8.00 15.93 7.59
CA GLU A 216 8.61 16.05 8.93
C GLU A 216 10.15 15.92 8.96
N TRP A 217 10.82 15.91 7.81
CA TRP A 217 12.25 15.56 7.71
C TRP A 217 13.16 16.35 8.66
N PHE A 218 12.88 17.66 8.82
CA PHE A 218 13.66 18.59 9.65
C PHE A 218 13.63 18.27 11.15
N ARG A 219 12.81 17.31 11.59
CA ARG A 219 12.68 16.88 12.98
C ARG A 219 13.59 15.70 13.35
N HIS A 220 14.31 15.13 12.39
CA HIS A 220 15.01 13.85 12.56
C HIS A 220 16.45 13.89 12.04
N ASP A 221 17.35 13.23 12.75
CA ASP A 221 18.67 12.84 12.25
C ASP A 221 18.57 11.57 11.38
N ALA A 222 19.65 11.17 10.70
CA ALA A 222 19.66 10.02 9.78
C ALA A 222 19.21 8.69 10.43
N ALA A 223 19.60 8.44 11.69
CA ALA A 223 19.27 7.21 12.40
C ALA A 223 17.79 7.18 12.82
N SER A 224 17.32 8.26 13.43
CA SER A 224 15.94 8.43 13.86
C SER A 224 14.97 8.52 12.68
N ALA A 225 15.38 9.11 11.56
CA ALA A 225 14.59 9.14 10.32
C ALA A 225 14.35 7.74 9.76
N SER A 226 15.39 6.89 9.75
CA SER A 226 15.26 5.50 9.28
C SER A 226 14.33 4.68 10.16
N GLN A 227 14.40 4.87 11.49
CA GLN A 227 13.49 4.23 12.42
C GLN A 227 12.05 4.75 12.25
N ARG A 228 11.88 6.06 12.10
CA ARG A 228 10.57 6.70 11.92
C ARG A 228 9.89 6.25 10.62
N PHE A 229 10.64 6.20 9.52
CA PHE A 229 10.14 5.66 8.25
C PHE A 229 9.65 4.22 8.40
N ARG A 230 10.43 3.35 9.04
CA ARG A 230 10.02 1.96 9.28
C ARG A 230 8.75 1.88 10.10
N ALA A 231 8.64 2.68 11.17
CA ALA A 231 7.44 2.75 11.98
C ALA A 231 6.22 3.17 11.16
N LEU A 232 6.32 4.28 10.42
CA LEU A 232 5.24 4.78 9.55
C LEU A 232 4.77 3.75 8.51
N ARG A 233 5.72 3.08 7.86
CA ARG A 233 5.44 2.05 6.86
C ARG A 233 4.77 0.84 7.50
N ASP A 234 5.29 0.36 8.62
CA ASP A 234 4.78 -0.82 9.30
C ASP A 234 3.37 -0.54 9.86
N GLU A 235 3.11 0.65 10.42
CA GLU A 235 1.76 1.08 10.85
C GLU A 235 0.77 1.20 9.67
N ALA A 236 1.21 1.76 8.54
CA ALA A 236 0.40 1.81 7.32
C ALA A 236 0.08 0.40 6.77
N ARG A 237 1.02 -0.55 6.88
CA ARG A 237 0.82 -1.95 6.48
C ARG A 237 -0.23 -2.63 7.35
N VAL A 238 -0.21 -2.43 8.66
CA VAL A 238 -1.24 -3.00 9.57
C VAL A 238 -2.64 -2.58 9.11
N VAL A 239 -2.82 -1.30 8.79
CA VAL A 239 -4.11 -0.78 8.33
C VAL A 239 -4.52 -1.34 6.97
N VAL A 240 -3.59 -1.43 6.01
CA VAL A 240 -3.87 -2.04 4.69
C VAL A 240 -4.20 -3.53 4.83
N GLU A 241 -3.44 -4.28 5.63
CA GLU A 241 -3.68 -5.70 5.89
C GLU A 241 -5.05 -5.92 6.55
N TYR A 242 -5.45 -5.06 7.50
CA TYR A 242 -6.80 -5.09 8.10
C TYR A 242 -7.89 -4.90 7.04
N VAL A 243 -7.74 -3.89 6.17
CA VAL A 243 -8.68 -3.62 5.07
C VAL A 243 -8.77 -4.81 4.12
N ASP A 244 -7.64 -5.41 3.75
CA ASP A 244 -7.59 -6.57 2.85
C ASP A 244 -8.29 -7.79 3.45
N VAL A 245 -8.10 -8.05 4.74
CA VAL A 245 -8.81 -9.11 5.47
C VAL A 245 -10.32 -8.84 5.48
N CYS A 246 -10.75 -7.61 5.76
CA CYS A 246 -12.16 -7.22 5.74
C CYS A 246 -12.80 -7.36 4.35
N MET A 247 -12.07 -7.00 3.29
CA MET A 247 -12.48 -7.17 1.89
C MET A 247 -12.64 -8.65 1.56
N ALA A 248 -11.64 -9.48 1.86
CA ALA A 248 -11.62 -10.91 1.54
C ALA A 248 -12.77 -11.71 2.19
N VAL A 249 -13.32 -11.22 3.32
CA VAL A 249 -14.41 -11.90 4.03
C VAL A 249 -15.81 -11.40 3.59
N SER A 250 -15.92 -10.35 2.78
CA SER A 250 -17.21 -9.78 2.36
C SER A 250 -17.81 -10.42 1.09
N GLY A 251 -17.21 -11.49 0.57
CA GLY A 251 -17.70 -12.24 -0.59
C GLY A 251 -16.98 -11.87 -1.89
N GLY A 252 -16.08 -12.75 -2.32
CA GLY A 252 -15.28 -12.64 -3.53
C GLY A 252 -13.81 -12.93 -3.21
N GLU A 253 -13.25 -13.93 -3.88
CA GLU A 253 -11.85 -14.33 -3.75
C GLU A 253 -10.91 -13.12 -3.69
N ALA A 254 -9.94 -13.20 -2.78
CA ALA A 254 -8.88 -12.20 -2.62
C ALA A 254 -8.10 -12.06 -3.93
N LEU A 255 -8.49 -11.10 -4.75
CA LEU A 255 -7.74 -10.61 -5.88
C LEU A 255 -7.88 -9.09 -5.79
N GLY A 256 -6.75 -8.38 -5.79
CA GLY A 256 -6.72 -6.92 -5.75
C GLY A 256 -7.49 -6.26 -6.90
N PRO A 257 -7.31 -4.95 -7.15
CA PRO A 257 -8.05 -4.24 -8.21
C PRO A 257 -8.06 -5.04 -9.52
N ARG A 258 -9.22 -5.15 -10.17
CA ARG A 258 -9.38 -5.96 -11.38
C ARG A 258 -8.51 -5.39 -12.51
N ALA A 259 -8.11 -6.23 -13.47
CA ALA A 259 -7.28 -5.81 -14.59
C ALA A 259 -7.82 -4.55 -15.32
N PRO A 260 -9.14 -4.38 -15.59
CA PRO A 260 -9.65 -3.16 -16.23
C PRO A 260 -9.37 -1.88 -15.42
N GLU A 261 -9.47 -1.95 -14.10
CA GLU A 261 -9.23 -0.81 -13.21
C GLU A 261 -7.74 -0.43 -13.18
N ILE A 262 -6.86 -1.44 -13.19
CA ILE A 262 -5.41 -1.23 -13.23
C ILE A 262 -5.01 -0.63 -14.58
N ILE A 263 -5.57 -1.14 -15.68
CA ILE A 263 -5.27 -0.66 -17.04
C ILE A 263 -5.69 0.80 -17.21
N ALA A 264 -6.86 1.18 -16.71
CA ALA A 264 -7.34 2.56 -16.77
C ALA A 264 -6.41 3.55 -16.02
N ARG A 265 -5.71 3.10 -14.98
CA ARG A 265 -4.75 3.91 -14.21
C ARG A 265 -3.39 4.08 -14.90
N GLY A 266 -3.08 3.24 -15.88
CA GLY A 266 -1.79 3.24 -16.59
C GLY A 266 -0.61 2.72 -15.77
N GLU A 267 0.58 2.72 -16.39
CA GLU A 267 1.82 2.35 -15.72
C GLU A 267 2.19 3.37 -14.64
N SER A 268 2.75 2.89 -13.53
CA SER A 268 3.13 3.71 -12.38
C SER A 268 4.27 3.07 -11.60
N HIS A 269 4.62 3.64 -10.45
CA HIS A 269 5.59 3.03 -9.55
C HIS A 269 5.21 1.60 -9.12
N HIS A 270 3.91 1.30 -9.04
CA HIS A 270 3.36 0.00 -8.62
C HIS A 270 2.69 -0.80 -9.73
N VAL A 271 2.67 -0.31 -10.97
CA VAL A 271 2.00 -0.98 -12.09
C VAL A 271 2.92 -0.98 -13.29
N GLU A 272 3.12 -2.15 -13.89
CA GLU A 272 3.89 -2.33 -15.12
C GLU A 272 3.08 -3.18 -16.09
N PHE A 273 3.07 -2.81 -17.37
CA PHE A 273 2.48 -3.59 -18.44
C PHE A 273 3.57 -4.30 -19.25
N LYS A 274 3.26 -5.53 -19.67
CA LYS A 274 4.03 -6.29 -20.64
C LYS A 274 3.08 -6.94 -21.61
N SER A 275 3.35 -6.76 -22.90
CA SER A 275 2.47 -7.33 -23.93
C SER A 275 2.51 -8.86 -23.94
N THR A 276 3.66 -9.44 -23.59
CA THR A 276 3.97 -10.88 -23.68
C THR A 276 4.98 -11.29 -22.62
N LEU A 277 5.03 -12.57 -22.26
CA LEU A 277 5.99 -13.13 -21.30
C LEU A 277 7.30 -13.61 -21.95
N ARG A 278 7.26 -14.12 -23.19
CA ARG A 278 8.41 -14.70 -23.89
C ARG A 278 8.50 -14.35 -25.37
N LEU A 279 7.38 -14.07 -26.04
CA LEU A 279 7.41 -13.81 -27.48
C LEU A 279 7.89 -12.37 -27.76
N ASN A 280 8.89 -12.21 -28.62
CA ASN A 280 9.22 -10.90 -29.14
C ASN A 280 8.29 -10.59 -30.32
N LEU A 281 7.41 -9.60 -30.16
CA LEU A 281 6.38 -9.23 -31.15
C LEU A 281 6.95 -8.75 -32.49
N HIS A 282 8.19 -8.28 -32.54
CA HIS A 282 8.82 -7.84 -33.80
C HIS A 282 9.41 -9.02 -34.57
N THR A 283 10.09 -9.94 -33.88
CA THR A 283 10.76 -11.07 -34.51
C THR A 283 9.88 -12.31 -34.61
N GLN A 284 8.74 -12.32 -33.91
CA GLN A 284 7.82 -13.45 -33.79
C GLN A 284 8.52 -14.73 -33.30
N LYS A 285 9.53 -14.57 -32.44
CA LYS A 285 10.31 -15.66 -31.84
C LYS A 285 10.37 -15.51 -30.34
N ASN A 286 10.43 -16.64 -29.64
CA ASN A 286 10.68 -16.66 -28.21
C ASN A 286 12.06 -16.05 -27.94
N ASP A 287 12.10 -15.10 -27.03
CA ASP A 287 13.28 -14.33 -26.69
C ASP A 287 13.42 -14.30 -25.15
N PRO A 288 14.45 -14.95 -24.59
CA PRO A 288 14.71 -14.93 -23.15
C PRO A 288 14.84 -13.52 -22.57
N SER A 289 15.11 -12.50 -23.40
CA SER A 289 15.13 -11.11 -22.96
C SER A 289 13.78 -10.56 -22.53
N ILE A 290 12.70 -11.03 -23.13
CA ILE A 290 11.33 -10.63 -22.80
C ILE A 290 10.93 -11.21 -21.44
N THR A 291 11.27 -12.47 -21.21
CA THR A 291 11.05 -13.12 -19.91
C THR A 291 11.90 -12.46 -18.83
N HIS A 292 13.19 -12.20 -19.10
CA HIS A 292 14.05 -11.46 -18.17
C HIS A 292 13.49 -10.10 -17.81
N ALA A 293 12.90 -9.37 -18.77
CA ALA A 293 12.29 -8.07 -18.50
C ALA A 293 11.10 -8.18 -17.51
N SER A 294 10.29 -9.23 -17.61
CA SER A 294 9.20 -9.49 -16.66
C SER A 294 9.74 -9.84 -15.26
N LEU A 295 10.75 -10.71 -15.19
CA LEU A 295 11.39 -11.11 -13.93
C LEU A 295 12.11 -9.93 -13.25
N LYS A 296 12.72 -9.04 -14.03
CA LYS A 296 13.31 -7.78 -13.59
C LYS A 296 12.30 -6.90 -12.88
N THR A 297 11.11 -6.76 -13.46
CA THR A 297 10.02 -5.98 -12.86
C THR A 297 9.55 -6.63 -11.56
N ILE A 298 9.40 -7.96 -11.53
CA ILE A 298 9.01 -8.70 -10.31
C ILE A 298 10.06 -8.49 -9.21
N ALA A 299 11.35 -8.65 -9.51
CA ALA A 299 12.44 -8.38 -8.57
C ALA A 299 12.39 -6.93 -8.04
N ALA A 300 12.18 -5.96 -8.94
CA ALA A 300 12.07 -4.56 -8.56
C ALA A 300 10.90 -4.29 -7.61
N PHE A 301 9.72 -4.87 -7.88
CA PHE A 301 8.56 -4.75 -6.99
C PHE A 301 8.82 -5.39 -5.62
N LEU A 302 9.35 -6.61 -5.59
CA LEU A 302 9.67 -7.33 -4.35
C LEU A 302 10.65 -6.55 -3.47
N ASN A 303 11.68 -5.94 -4.08
CA ASN A 303 12.68 -5.16 -3.36
C ASN A 303 12.16 -3.77 -2.91
N SER A 304 11.17 -3.23 -3.60
CA SER A 304 10.61 -1.89 -3.36
C SER A 304 9.34 -1.98 -2.52
N SER A 305 8.27 -1.26 -2.88
CA SER A 305 7.00 -1.25 -2.13
C SER A 305 5.92 -2.18 -2.69
N GLY A 306 6.34 -3.29 -3.34
CA GLY A 306 5.42 -4.18 -4.05
C GLY A 306 4.91 -3.58 -5.37
N GLY A 307 3.94 -4.25 -5.99
CA GLY A 307 3.31 -3.80 -7.23
C GLY A 307 2.58 -4.91 -7.96
N THR A 308 2.02 -4.58 -9.11
CA THR A 308 1.32 -5.52 -10.01
C THR A 308 1.90 -5.42 -11.42
N LEU A 309 2.33 -6.55 -11.95
CA LEU A 309 2.69 -6.71 -13.35
C LEU A 309 1.49 -7.30 -14.11
N LEU A 310 1.03 -6.62 -15.17
CA LEU A 310 0.05 -7.17 -16.09
C LEU A 310 0.75 -7.69 -17.35
N VAL A 311 0.59 -8.98 -17.63
CA VAL A 311 1.08 -9.62 -18.86
C VAL A 311 -0.09 -9.89 -19.80
N GLY A 312 0.07 -9.52 -21.07
CA GLY A 312 -1.01 -9.50 -22.07
C GLY A 312 -1.61 -8.11 -22.28
N VAL A 313 -0.91 -7.05 -21.88
CA VAL A 313 -1.35 -5.65 -22.03
C VAL A 313 -0.23 -4.85 -22.72
N ARG A 314 -0.58 -4.05 -23.73
CA ARG A 314 0.35 -3.16 -24.43
C ARG A 314 0.59 -1.87 -23.66
N ASP A 315 1.66 -1.16 -24.00
CA ASP A 315 2.04 0.10 -23.35
C ASP A 315 0.95 1.18 -23.49
N ASP A 316 0.09 1.10 -24.52
CA ASP A 316 -1.08 1.97 -24.72
C ASP A 316 -2.34 1.52 -23.95
N GLY A 317 -2.24 0.46 -23.13
CA GLY A 317 -3.34 -0.13 -22.38
C GLY A 317 -4.23 -1.09 -23.17
N SER A 318 -3.97 -1.30 -24.47
CA SER A 318 -4.76 -2.24 -25.27
C SER A 318 -4.47 -3.71 -24.91
N ILE A 319 -5.48 -4.57 -25.04
CA ILE A 319 -5.40 -5.97 -24.61
C ILE A 319 -4.76 -6.83 -25.70
N GLU A 320 -3.54 -7.31 -25.43
CA GLU A 320 -2.82 -8.23 -26.31
C GLU A 320 -3.26 -9.68 -26.07
N GLY A 321 -3.39 -10.08 -24.81
CA GLY A 321 -3.68 -11.46 -24.41
C GLY A 321 -2.43 -12.33 -24.29
N ILE A 322 -2.35 -13.17 -23.25
CA ILE A 322 -1.28 -14.15 -23.06
C ILE A 322 -1.30 -15.28 -24.09
N GLU A 323 -2.39 -15.41 -24.85
CA GLU A 323 -2.51 -16.34 -25.96
C GLU A 323 -1.42 -16.10 -27.02
N THR A 324 -0.98 -14.85 -27.18
CA THR A 324 0.11 -14.47 -28.10
C THR A 324 1.42 -15.18 -27.75
N ASP A 325 1.67 -15.55 -26.49
CA ASP A 325 2.87 -16.30 -26.11
C ASP A 325 2.86 -17.76 -26.61
N GLY A 326 1.74 -18.25 -27.14
CA GLY A 326 1.64 -19.56 -27.78
C GLY A 326 1.73 -20.74 -26.82
N PHE A 327 1.28 -20.57 -25.58
CA PHE A 327 1.10 -21.69 -24.65
C PHE A 327 -0.19 -22.46 -24.95
N PRO A 328 -0.24 -23.78 -24.68
CA PRO A 328 -1.46 -24.57 -24.93
C PRO A 328 -2.68 -24.11 -24.12
N ASN A 329 -2.47 -23.59 -22.91
CA ASN A 329 -3.49 -23.10 -22.00
C ASN A 329 -2.87 -22.22 -20.89
N ASP A 330 -3.74 -21.57 -20.12
CA ASP A 330 -3.40 -20.65 -19.03
C ASP A 330 -2.53 -21.34 -17.95
N ASP A 331 -2.81 -22.62 -17.63
CA ASP A 331 -2.04 -23.39 -16.65
C ASP A 331 -0.58 -23.58 -17.08
N ARG A 332 -0.33 -23.85 -18.36
CA ARG A 332 1.03 -24.01 -18.90
C ARG A 332 1.78 -22.70 -18.97
N PHE A 333 1.09 -21.60 -19.24
CA PHE A 333 1.66 -20.26 -19.11
C PHE A 333 2.06 -20.00 -17.64
N GLY A 334 1.15 -20.24 -16.70
CA GLY A 334 1.38 -20.04 -15.27
C GLY A 334 2.55 -20.87 -14.76
N LEU A 335 2.62 -22.15 -15.15
CA LEU A 335 3.74 -23.02 -14.80
C LEU A 335 5.08 -22.49 -15.31
N HIS A 336 5.12 -21.99 -16.54
CA HIS A 336 6.34 -21.41 -17.11
C HIS A 336 6.77 -20.13 -16.38
N LEU A 337 5.82 -19.26 -16.03
CA LEU A 337 6.08 -18.07 -15.22
C LEU A 337 6.68 -18.47 -13.86
N TRP A 338 6.06 -19.41 -13.15
CA TRP A 338 6.51 -19.89 -11.84
C TRP A 338 7.90 -20.52 -11.90
N GLN A 339 8.15 -21.40 -12.88
CA GLN A 339 9.48 -21.99 -13.07
C GLN A 339 10.55 -20.93 -13.37
N SER A 340 10.24 -19.94 -14.19
CA SER A 340 11.16 -18.85 -14.52
C SER A 340 11.48 -17.98 -13.30
N MET A 341 10.47 -17.70 -12.46
CA MET A 341 10.67 -16.97 -11.21
C MET A 341 11.52 -17.78 -10.23
N GLU A 342 11.20 -19.05 -10.00
CA GLU A 342 11.93 -19.91 -9.07
C GLU A 342 13.40 -20.07 -9.48
N SER A 343 13.67 -20.29 -10.78
CA SER A 343 15.04 -20.47 -11.28
C SER A 343 15.88 -19.19 -11.20
N SER A 344 15.27 -18.02 -11.36
CA SER A 344 16.03 -16.76 -11.52
C SER A 344 16.00 -15.84 -10.31
N LEU A 345 14.98 -15.94 -9.44
CA LEU A 345 14.85 -15.15 -8.20
C LEU A 345 15.07 -16.00 -6.94
N GLY A 346 15.04 -17.33 -7.09
CA GLY A 346 15.09 -18.29 -5.99
C GLY A 346 13.72 -18.51 -5.31
N GLY A 347 13.51 -19.72 -4.81
CA GLY A 347 12.23 -20.13 -4.19
C GLY A 347 11.80 -19.30 -2.97
N CYS A 348 12.73 -18.60 -2.31
CA CYS A 348 12.42 -17.71 -1.19
C CYS A 348 11.59 -16.46 -1.59
N ALA A 349 11.57 -16.09 -2.87
CA ALA A 349 10.75 -14.99 -3.39
C ALA A 349 9.28 -15.38 -3.61
N CYS A 350 9.02 -16.66 -3.90
CA CYS A 350 7.71 -17.17 -4.30
C CYS A 350 6.57 -16.86 -3.30
N PRO A 351 6.76 -16.92 -1.97
CA PRO A 351 5.69 -16.60 -1.01
C PRO A 351 5.17 -15.16 -1.09
N PHE A 352 5.93 -14.25 -1.72
CA PHE A 352 5.59 -12.83 -1.84
C PHE A 352 5.03 -12.48 -3.22
N VAL A 353 4.73 -13.49 -4.04
CA VAL A 353 4.16 -13.33 -5.38
C VAL A 353 2.87 -14.13 -5.45
N ALA A 354 1.84 -13.55 -6.07
CA ALA A 354 0.61 -14.23 -6.44
C ALA A 354 0.34 -13.98 -7.92
N SER A 355 -0.17 -14.99 -8.64
CA SER A 355 -0.61 -14.82 -10.02
C SER A 355 -2.06 -15.24 -10.17
N ARG A 356 -2.79 -14.52 -11.03
CA ARG A 356 -4.15 -14.84 -11.43
C ARG A 356 -4.36 -14.58 -12.91
N PHE A 357 -5.45 -15.13 -13.45
CA PHE A 357 -5.85 -14.90 -14.83
C PHE A 357 -7.19 -14.18 -14.86
N GLU A 358 -7.27 -13.12 -15.65
CA GLU A 358 -8.51 -12.39 -15.89
C GLU A 358 -8.84 -12.39 -17.39
N ARG A 359 -10.08 -12.72 -17.74
CA ARG A 359 -10.55 -12.64 -19.12
C ARG A 359 -11.20 -11.29 -19.39
N LEU A 360 -10.70 -10.59 -20.39
CA LEU A 360 -11.21 -9.30 -20.84
C LEU A 360 -11.29 -9.27 -22.36
N ASN A 361 -12.45 -8.91 -22.91
CA ASN A 361 -12.70 -8.82 -24.35
C ASN A 361 -12.32 -10.10 -25.13
N GLY A 362 -12.54 -11.27 -24.53
CA GLY A 362 -12.25 -12.57 -25.14
C GLY A 362 -10.76 -12.97 -25.13
N ARG A 363 -9.89 -12.20 -24.49
CA ARG A 363 -8.46 -12.49 -24.29
C ARG A 363 -8.13 -12.62 -22.81
N THR A 364 -7.03 -13.28 -22.50
CA THR A 364 -6.64 -13.58 -21.12
C THR A 364 -5.44 -12.73 -20.71
N ILE A 365 -5.51 -12.11 -19.53
CA ILE A 365 -4.46 -11.30 -18.93
C ILE A 365 -3.94 -12.06 -17.71
N CYS A 366 -2.63 -12.16 -17.57
CA CYS A 366 -2.03 -12.65 -16.33
C CYS A 366 -1.67 -11.47 -15.43
N CYS A 367 -2.28 -11.41 -14.24
CA CYS A 367 -1.96 -10.41 -13.23
C CYS A 367 -1.04 -11.03 -12.19
N VAL A 368 0.16 -10.47 -12.04
CA VAL A 368 1.17 -10.91 -11.07
C VAL A 368 1.30 -9.85 -9.99
N THR A 369 0.74 -10.11 -8.81
CA THR A 369 0.80 -9.22 -7.65
C THR A 369 2.01 -9.60 -6.80
N CYS A 370 2.84 -8.62 -6.48
CA CYS A 370 4.06 -8.77 -5.70
C CYS A 370 3.91 -7.96 -4.40
N SER A 371 4.01 -8.62 -3.25
CA SER A 371 4.14 -7.95 -1.96
C SER A 371 5.59 -7.59 -1.67
N GLU A 372 5.80 -6.65 -0.75
CA GLU A 372 7.13 -6.30 -0.25
C GLU A 372 7.86 -7.54 0.32
N SER A 373 9.04 -7.84 -0.20
CA SER A 373 9.88 -8.89 0.37
C SER A 373 10.48 -8.41 1.71
N PRO A 374 10.56 -9.29 2.74
CA PRO A 374 11.28 -9.02 3.97
C PRO A 374 12.79 -9.16 3.83
N ARG A 375 13.28 -9.73 2.71
CA ARG A 375 14.70 -9.92 2.41
C ARG A 375 15.08 -9.43 1.01
N PRO A 376 16.34 -9.04 0.78
CA PRO A 376 16.82 -8.69 -0.56
C PRO A 376 16.60 -9.83 -1.57
N VAL A 377 16.02 -9.51 -2.72
CA VAL A 377 15.80 -10.45 -3.83
C VAL A 377 16.76 -10.09 -4.97
N PHE A 378 17.61 -11.03 -5.35
CA PHE A 378 18.52 -10.87 -6.47
C PHE A 378 18.01 -11.67 -7.67
N LEU A 379 18.19 -11.11 -8.86
CA LEU A 379 17.85 -11.75 -10.13
C LEU A 379 19.14 -12.29 -10.77
N GLU A 380 19.13 -13.54 -11.21
CA GLU A 380 20.25 -14.10 -11.97
C GLU A 380 20.43 -13.37 -13.31
N ALA A 381 21.63 -12.85 -13.55
CA ALA A 381 21.97 -12.17 -14.79
C ALA A 381 22.13 -13.17 -15.95
N LYS A 382 21.74 -12.78 -17.18
CA LYS A 382 21.88 -13.63 -18.38
C LYS A 382 23.31 -14.12 -18.67
N LYS A 383 24.33 -13.39 -18.21
CA LYS A 383 25.76 -13.69 -18.45
C LYS A 383 26.47 -14.21 -17.19
N GLY A 384 25.72 -14.61 -16.17
CA GLY A 384 26.23 -14.96 -14.85
C GLY A 384 26.39 -13.73 -13.94
N GLY A 385 26.23 -13.95 -12.64
CA GLY A 385 26.18 -12.89 -11.62
C GLY A 385 24.76 -12.63 -11.11
N GLN A 386 24.66 -11.74 -10.14
CA GLN A 386 23.42 -11.38 -9.44
C GLN A 386 23.11 -9.90 -9.70
N GLU A 387 21.90 -9.60 -10.13
CA GLU A 387 21.39 -8.25 -10.38
C GLU A 387 20.45 -7.85 -9.25
N PHE A 388 20.58 -6.63 -8.75
CA PHE A 388 19.66 -6.07 -7.76
C PHE A 388 18.87 -4.92 -8.38
N TRP A 389 17.56 -5.09 -8.45
CA TRP A 389 16.65 -4.15 -9.12
C TRP A 389 15.70 -3.52 -8.11
N VAL A 390 15.43 -2.23 -8.29
CA VAL A 390 14.46 -1.45 -7.52
C VAL A 390 13.60 -0.59 -8.47
N ARG A 391 12.39 -0.24 -8.06
CA ARG A 391 11.53 0.71 -8.80
C ARG A 391 12.00 2.12 -8.53
N VAL A 392 12.17 2.94 -9.57
CA VAL A 392 12.41 4.40 -9.50
C VAL A 392 11.33 5.06 -10.36
N GLY A 393 10.32 5.65 -9.72
CA GLY A 393 9.09 6.04 -10.42
C GLY A 393 8.51 4.85 -11.21
N ALA A 394 8.04 5.09 -12.43
CA ALA A 394 7.51 4.03 -13.31
C ALA A 394 8.58 3.13 -13.97
N SER A 395 9.86 3.26 -13.60
CA SER A 395 10.96 2.50 -14.21
C SER A 395 11.63 1.56 -13.22
N SER A 396 12.36 0.57 -13.73
CA SER A 396 13.19 -0.32 -12.91
C SER A 396 14.67 -0.02 -13.12
N ARG A 397 15.39 0.29 -12.04
CA ARG A 397 16.81 0.64 -12.04
C ARG A 397 17.64 -0.46 -11.37
N GLN A 398 18.76 -0.81 -11.99
CA GLN A 398 19.75 -1.70 -11.39
C GLN A 398 20.64 -0.89 -10.45
N LEU A 399 20.85 -1.38 -9.24
CA LEU A 399 21.76 -0.77 -8.27
C LEU A 399 23.15 -1.38 -8.39
N GLY A 400 24.17 -0.52 -8.28
CA GLY A 400 25.56 -0.97 -8.12
C GLY A 400 25.82 -1.52 -6.72
N VAL A 401 26.91 -2.29 -6.53
CA VAL A 401 27.22 -2.97 -5.26
C VAL A 401 27.15 -2.06 -4.04
N ARG A 402 27.72 -0.85 -4.11
CA ARG A 402 27.68 0.12 -3.00
C ARG A 402 26.26 0.58 -2.68
N GLU A 403 25.47 0.92 -3.70
CA GLU A 403 24.08 1.33 -3.53
C GLU A 403 23.22 0.20 -2.97
N VAL A 404 23.49 -1.06 -3.34
CA VAL A 404 22.80 -2.23 -2.77
C VAL A 404 23.03 -2.31 -1.27
N LEU A 405 24.28 -2.17 -0.81
CA LEU A 405 24.60 -2.25 0.63
C LEU A 405 23.90 -1.15 1.43
N GLU A 406 23.86 0.08 0.90
CA GLU A 406 23.17 1.22 1.53
C GLU A 406 21.65 1.00 1.53
N TYR A 407 21.10 0.57 0.39
CA TYR A 407 19.67 0.32 0.24
C TYR A 407 19.18 -0.80 1.17
N THR A 408 19.90 -1.92 1.22
CA THR A 408 19.43 -3.09 1.99
C THR A 408 19.41 -2.82 3.48
N ARG A 409 20.42 -2.09 4.00
CA ARG A 409 20.49 -1.65 5.40
C ARG A 409 19.31 -0.76 5.81
N LEU A 410 18.78 0.04 4.89
CA LEU A 410 17.64 0.92 5.17
C LEU A 410 16.29 0.20 5.02
N ARG A 411 16.16 -0.62 3.95
CA ARG A 411 14.90 -1.21 3.51
C ARG A 411 14.52 -2.50 4.24
N PHE A 412 15.48 -3.35 4.56
CA PHE A 412 15.24 -4.68 5.15
C PHE A 412 15.70 -4.70 6.61
N LYS A 413 14.97 -5.42 7.47
CA LYS A 413 15.34 -5.64 8.88
C LYS A 413 16.40 -6.76 8.92
N GLU A 414 17.38 -6.65 9.82
CA GLU A 414 18.30 -7.76 10.13
C GLU A 414 17.60 -8.93 10.83
#